data_AF-A0A661LS31-F1
#
_entry.id   AF-A0A661LS31-F1
#
_cell.length_a   1.000
_cell.length_b   1.000
_cell.length_c   1.000
_cell.angle_alpha   90.00
_cell.angle_beta   90.00
_cell.angle_gamma   90.00
#
_symmetry.space_group_name_H-M   'P 1'
#
loop_
_entity.id
_entity.type
_entity.pdbx_description
1 polymer ?
#
loop_
_entity_poly.entity_id
_entity_poly.type
_entity_poly.pdbx_seq_one_letter_code
_entity_poly.pdbx_strand_id
1 'polypeptide(L)'
;LQFIAQHTIRAMEKTFGSSPQDIIVGMGPSIGPCCYKVGPEVISQVKNIFHTKKEYILNESKDGEGYFDLWKANLKQLLHSGIDRENIEMAMICTCHNSNLFFSYRHQKGDTGRFGAGIALY
;
A
#
# COMPACT_ATOMS: atom_id res chain seq x y z
N LEU A 1 -7.04 -8.33 -3.13
CA LEU A 1 -6.60 -7.02 -3.65
C LEU A 1 -7.70 -6.46 -4.54
N GLN A 2 -8.15 -5.22 -4.35
CA GLN A 2 -9.38 -4.67 -4.97
C GLN A 2 -9.18 -3.29 -5.63
N PHE A 3 -7.94 -2.86 -5.89
CA PHE A 3 -7.65 -1.57 -6.55
C PHE A 3 -8.29 -0.32 -5.91
N ILE A 4 -8.41 -0.28 -4.59
CA ILE A 4 -9.10 0.82 -3.89
C ILE A 4 -8.48 2.20 -4.17
N ALA A 5 -7.17 2.29 -4.35
CA ALA A 5 -6.49 3.53 -4.72
C ALA A 5 -7.03 4.07 -6.06
N GLN A 6 -7.12 3.22 -7.08
CA GLN A 6 -7.64 3.60 -8.39
C GLN A 6 -9.13 3.95 -8.34
N HIS A 7 -9.92 3.19 -7.56
CA HIS A 7 -11.33 3.50 -7.35
C HIS A 7 -11.53 4.86 -6.67
N THR A 8 -10.64 5.23 -5.76
CA THR A 8 -10.68 6.54 -5.09
C THR A 8 -10.37 7.66 -6.07
N ILE A 9 -9.32 7.54 -6.90
CA ILE A 9 -9.01 8.53 -7.94
C ILE A 9 -10.19 8.69 -8.91
N ARG A 10 -10.75 7.58 -9.41
CA ARG A 10 -11.94 7.62 -10.27
C ARG A 10 -13.14 8.29 -9.62
N ALA A 11 -13.34 8.08 -8.31
CA ALA A 11 -14.41 8.73 -7.58
C ALA A 11 -14.17 10.24 -7.49
N MET A 12 -12.93 10.69 -7.31
CA MET A 12 -12.56 12.11 -7.32
C MET A 12 -12.80 12.76 -8.68
N GLU A 13 -12.35 12.11 -9.76
CA GLU A 13 -12.60 12.55 -11.14
C GLU A 13 -14.10 12.68 -11.42
N LYS A 14 -14.87 11.63 -11.13
CA LYS A 14 -16.31 11.56 -11.44
C LYS A 14 -17.15 12.53 -10.61
N THR A 15 -16.80 12.73 -9.33
CA THR A 15 -17.65 13.46 -8.39
C THR A 15 -17.28 14.94 -8.30
N PHE A 16 -15.99 15.25 -8.37
CA PHE A 16 -15.46 16.59 -8.16
C PHE A 16 -14.81 17.19 -9.41
N GLY A 17 -14.72 16.44 -10.52
CA GLY A 17 -14.05 16.89 -11.73
C GLY A 17 -12.53 17.05 -11.54
N SER A 18 -11.94 16.42 -10.53
CA SER A 18 -10.51 16.49 -10.26
C SER A 18 -9.71 15.91 -11.43
N SER A 19 -8.66 16.60 -11.87
CA SER A 19 -7.69 16.01 -12.80
C SER A 19 -6.65 15.21 -12.00
N PRO A 20 -6.27 13.98 -12.41
CA PRO A 20 -5.23 13.22 -11.72
C PRO A 20 -3.92 13.97 -11.51
N GLN A 21 -3.55 14.86 -12.43
CA GLN A 21 -2.33 15.68 -12.35
C GLN A 21 -2.40 16.74 -11.23
N ASP A 22 -3.59 17.08 -10.76
CA ASP A 22 -3.79 18.04 -9.66
C ASP A 22 -3.97 17.35 -8.30
N ILE A 23 -4.03 16.02 -8.27
CA ILE A 23 -4.26 15.25 -7.04
C ILE A 23 -2.91 14.98 -6.36
N ILE A 24 -2.80 15.44 -5.11
CA ILE A 24 -1.69 15.13 -4.21
C ILE A 24 -2.05 13.94 -3.33
N VAL A 25 -1.11 13.00 -3.17
CA VAL A 25 -1.31 11.76 -2.42
C VAL A 25 -0.25 11.61 -1.33
N GLY A 26 -0.70 11.47 -0.09
CA GLY A 26 0.14 11.06 1.03
C GLY A 26 -0.06 9.58 1.38
N MET A 27 1.00 8.78 1.30
CA MET A 27 1.02 7.40 1.76
C MET A 27 1.65 7.32 3.15
N GLY A 28 0.81 7.18 4.18
CA GLY A 28 1.24 7.18 5.58
C GLY A 28 1.93 5.88 6.05
N PRO A 29 2.40 5.85 7.31
CA PRO A 29 3.02 4.69 7.93
C PRO A 29 2.14 3.44 7.84
N SER A 30 2.71 2.33 7.38
CA SER A 30 2.01 1.04 7.24
C SER A 30 3.02 -0.11 7.31
N ILE A 31 2.58 -1.37 7.24
CA ILE A 31 3.52 -2.48 7.26
C ILE A 31 4.34 -2.51 5.96
N GLY A 32 5.66 -2.42 6.09
CA GLY A 32 6.57 -2.41 4.95
C GLY A 32 7.00 -3.81 4.49
N PRO A 33 7.63 -3.91 3.31
CA PRO A 33 8.14 -5.18 2.78
C PRO A 33 9.19 -5.84 3.69
N CYS A 34 9.84 -5.07 4.56
CA CYS A 34 10.78 -5.59 5.54
C CYS A 34 10.12 -6.49 6.62
N CYS A 35 8.80 -6.43 6.81
CA CYS A 35 8.09 -7.22 7.83
C CYS A 35 6.85 -7.95 7.30
N TYR A 36 6.32 -7.60 6.13
CA TYR A 36 5.06 -8.15 5.65
C TYR A 36 5.23 -9.50 4.94
N LYS A 37 5.55 -10.53 5.74
CA LYS A 37 5.61 -11.92 5.27
C LYS A 37 4.22 -12.43 4.92
N VAL A 38 4.09 -13.00 3.73
CA VAL A 38 2.87 -13.57 3.16
C VAL A 38 3.14 -14.97 2.60
N GLY A 39 2.10 -15.80 2.57
CA GLY A 39 2.16 -17.16 2.03
C GLY A 39 1.78 -17.24 0.53
N PRO A 40 1.74 -18.47 -0.02
CA PRO A 40 1.58 -18.71 -1.45
C PRO A 40 0.22 -18.24 -2.00
N GLU A 41 -0.82 -18.22 -1.17
CA GLU A 41 -2.15 -17.72 -1.54
C GLU A 41 -2.08 -16.24 -1.96
N VAL A 42 -1.48 -15.39 -1.13
CA VAL A 42 -1.35 -13.95 -1.40
C VAL A 42 -0.44 -13.70 -2.60
N ILE A 43 0.67 -14.44 -2.71
CA ILE A 43 1.58 -14.34 -3.85
C ILE A 43 0.86 -14.69 -5.15
N SER A 44 -0.01 -15.69 -5.14
CA SER A 44 -0.81 -16.09 -6.29
C SER A 44 -1.82 -15.00 -6.66
N GLN A 45 -2.49 -14.40 -5.68
CA GLN A 45 -3.37 -13.25 -5.91
C GLN A 45 -2.61 -12.06 -6.52
N VAL A 46 -1.43 -11.72 -6.00
CA VAL A 46 -0.57 -10.66 -6.55
C VAL A 46 -0.20 -10.96 -8.01
N LYS A 47 0.24 -12.17 -8.31
CA LYS A 47 0.57 -12.59 -9.68
C LYS A 47 -0.64 -12.48 -10.62
N ASN A 48 -1.81 -12.90 -10.17
CA ASN A 48 -3.02 -12.88 -11.01
C ASN A 48 -3.48 -11.45 -11.31
N ILE A 49 -3.39 -10.56 -10.32
CA ILE A 49 -3.94 -9.20 -10.37
C ILE A 49 -2.99 -8.24 -11.08
N PHE A 50 -1.69 -8.36 -10.84
CA PHE A 50 -0.68 -7.50 -11.48
C PHE A 50 0.00 -8.16 -12.69
N HIS A 51 -0.43 -9.37 -13.07
CA HIS A 51 0.18 -10.21 -14.12
C HIS A 51 1.67 -10.55 -13.91
N THR A 52 2.25 -10.15 -12.78
CA THR A 52 3.61 -10.45 -12.35
C THR A 52 3.70 -10.37 -10.83
N LYS A 53 4.60 -11.15 -10.23
CA LYS A 53 4.97 -11.04 -8.82
C LYS A 53 6.33 -10.39 -8.59
N LYS A 54 7.17 -10.30 -9.62
CA LYS A 54 8.60 -9.93 -9.50
C LYS A 54 8.82 -8.56 -8.88
N GLU A 55 7.92 -7.60 -9.13
CA GLU A 55 8.05 -6.23 -8.62
C GLU A 55 7.47 -6.04 -7.21
N TYR A 56 6.70 -7.01 -6.73
CA TYR A 56 5.85 -6.86 -5.53
C TYR A 56 6.21 -7.84 -4.42
N ILE A 57 6.75 -9.01 -4.76
CA ILE A 57 7.12 -10.05 -3.81
C ILE A 57 8.65 -10.12 -3.75
N LEU A 58 9.20 -9.85 -2.56
CA LEU A 58 10.62 -9.91 -2.28
C LEU A 58 10.97 -11.19 -1.54
N ASN A 59 12.19 -11.70 -1.76
CA ASN A 59 12.77 -12.84 -1.05
C ASN A 59 11.84 -14.06 -0.97
N GLU A 60 11.24 -14.44 -2.10
CA GLU A 60 10.39 -15.62 -2.18
C GLU A 60 11.20 -16.89 -1.90
N SER A 61 10.78 -17.68 -0.91
CA SER A 61 11.39 -18.94 -0.51
C SER A 61 10.91 -20.10 -1.38
N LYS A 62 11.60 -21.24 -1.30
CA LYS A 62 11.19 -22.48 -1.97
C LYS A 62 9.84 -23.00 -1.46
N ASP A 63 9.48 -22.66 -0.23
CA ASP A 63 8.22 -23.06 0.41
C ASP A 63 7.03 -22.16 0.01
N GLY A 64 7.25 -21.21 -0.91
CA GLY A 64 6.21 -20.33 -1.43
C GLY A 64 5.83 -19.20 -0.48
N GLU A 65 6.70 -18.83 0.46
CA GLU A 65 6.53 -17.64 1.28
C GLU A 65 7.36 -16.50 0.72
N GLY A 66 6.95 -15.25 0.95
CA GLY A 66 7.70 -14.08 0.52
C GLY A 66 7.26 -12.82 1.25
N TYR A 67 7.83 -11.69 0.88
CA TYR A 67 7.54 -10.41 1.51
C TYR A 67 6.84 -9.50 0.54
N PHE A 68 5.61 -9.10 0.87
CA PHE A 68 4.81 -8.28 -0.04
C PHE A 68 5.07 -6.80 0.20
N ASP A 69 5.53 -6.11 -0.85
CA ASP A 69 5.66 -4.66 -0.88
C ASP A 69 4.31 -4.00 -1.21
N LEU A 70 3.53 -3.76 -0.16
CA LEU A 70 2.27 -3.02 -0.24
C LEU A 70 2.46 -1.57 -0.69
N TRP A 71 3.60 -0.96 -0.39
CA TRP A 71 3.89 0.42 -0.77
C TRP A 71 4.06 0.50 -2.29
N LYS A 72 4.90 -0.39 -2.86
CA LYS A 72 5.08 -0.49 -4.31
C LYS A 72 3.78 -0.83 -5.02
N ALA A 73 2.99 -1.74 -4.48
CA ALA A 73 1.70 -2.13 -5.06
C ALA A 73 0.72 -0.95 -5.16
N ASN A 74 0.63 -0.11 -4.13
CA ASN A 74 -0.24 1.07 -4.16
C ASN A 74 0.37 2.21 -4.99
N LEU A 75 1.69 2.43 -4.93
CA LEU A 75 2.38 3.41 -5.77
C LEU A 75 2.11 3.14 -7.25
N LYS A 76 2.27 1.89 -7.70
CA LYS A 76 2.00 1.51 -9.10
C LYS A 76 0.54 1.75 -9.49
N GLN A 77 -0.40 1.49 -8.58
CA GLN A 77 -1.81 1.77 -8.82
C GLN A 77 -2.07 3.26 -9.03
N LEU A 78 -1.49 4.12 -8.18
CA LEU A 78 -1.63 5.58 -8.29
C LEU A 78 -1.01 6.11 -9.58
N LEU A 79 0.20 5.67 -9.92
CA LEU A 79 0.85 6.05 -11.18
C LEU A 79 0.03 5.60 -12.40
N HIS A 80 -0.52 4.38 -12.38
CA HIS A 80 -1.41 3.90 -13.45
C HIS A 80 -2.74 4.68 -13.53
N SER A 81 -3.14 5.36 -12.46
CA SER A 81 -4.30 6.25 -12.44
C SER A 81 -3.97 7.67 -12.93
N GLY A 82 -2.75 7.92 -13.40
CA GLY A 82 -2.35 9.21 -13.95
C GLY A 82 -1.91 10.25 -12.92
N ILE A 83 -1.71 9.84 -11.66
CA ILE A 83 -1.10 10.69 -10.64
C ILE A 83 0.38 10.83 -10.93
N ASP A 84 0.87 12.06 -10.99
CA ASP A 84 2.29 12.35 -11.22
C ASP A 84 3.15 11.91 -10.04
N ARG A 85 4.38 11.44 -10.31
CA ARG A 85 5.22 10.83 -9.27
C ARG A 85 5.59 11.85 -8.19
N GLU A 86 5.82 13.09 -8.59
CA GLU A 86 6.11 14.26 -7.75
C GLU A 86 4.96 14.62 -6.81
N ASN A 87 3.73 14.24 -7.14
CA ASN A 87 2.55 14.47 -6.30
C ASN A 87 2.32 13.35 -5.27
N ILE A 88 3.19 12.33 -5.23
CA ILE A 88 3.06 11.19 -4.31
C ILE A 88 4.19 11.25 -3.28
N GLU A 89 3.83 11.58 -2.05
CA GLU A 89 4.73 11.49 -0.90
C GLU A 89 4.51 10.17 -0.18
N MET A 90 5.58 9.42 0.06
CA MET A 90 5.54 8.16 0.79
C MET A 90 6.35 8.26 2.06
N ALA A 91 5.72 8.03 3.21
CA ALA A 91 6.41 8.06 4.49
C ALA A 91 7.55 7.04 4.57
N MET A 92 7.40 5.89 3.91
CA MET A 92 8.36 4.76 3.95
C MET A 92 8.70 4.28 5.38
N ILE A 93 7.76 4.46 6.31
CA ILE A 93 7.91 4.04 7.71
C ILE A 93 7.13 2.74 7.94
N CYS A 94 7.85 1.67 8.29
CA CYS A 94 7.25 0.38 8.62
C CYS A 94 6.68 0.41 10.05
N THR A 95 5.37 0.25 10.22
CA THR A 95 4.73 0.21 11.54
C THR A 95 5.18 -0.97 12.39
N CYS A 96 5.60 -2.09 11.77
CA CYS A 96 6.07 -3.27 12.47
C CYS A 96 7.48 -3.10 13.05
N HIS A 97 8.39 -2.40 12.35
CA HIS A 97 9.72 -2.08 12.88
C HIS A 97 9.69 -0.91 13.88
N ASN A 98 8.75 0.01 13.69
CA ASN A 98 8.60 1.19 14.52
C ASN A 98 7.47 1.01 15.54
N SER A 99 7.38 -0.16 16.16
CA SER A 99 6.29 -0.51 17.09
C SER A 99 6.28 0.33 18.38
N ASN A 100 7.38 1.05 18.67
CA ASN A 100 7.43 2.05 19.75
C ASN A 100 6.66 3.33 19.42
N LEU A 101 6.42 3.61 18.13
CA LEU A 101 5.73 4.82 17.64
C LEU A 101 4.35 4.50 17.06
N PHE A 102 4.14 3.27 16.57
CA PHE A 102 2.92 2.85 15.91
C PHE A 102 2.38 1.54 16.46
N PHE A 103 1.06 1.43 16.55
CA PHE A 103 0.41 0.14 16.71
C PHE A 103 0.69 -0.76 15.49
N SER A 104 1.05 -2.02 15.74
CA SER A 104 1.29 -3.01 14.69
C SER A 104 0.70 -4.36 15.06
N TYR A 105 -0.37 -4.73 14.35
CA TYR A 105 -1.04 -6.03 14.50
C TYR A 105 -0.06 -7.19 14.31
N ARG A 106 0.87 -7.08 13.34
CA ARG A 106 1.86 -8.12 13.05
C ARG A 106 2.88 -8.26 14.17
N HIS A 107 3.40 -7.15 14.70
CA HIS A 107 4.38 -7.17 15.79
C HIS A 107 3.75 -7.69 17.09
N GLN A 108 2.55 -7.21 17.41
CA GLN A 108 1.85 -7.50 18.67
C GLN A 108 0.96 -8.74 18.59
N LYS A 109 1.07 -9.53 17.51
CA LYS A 109 0.37 -10.82 17.33
C LYS A 109 -1.15 -10.74 17.52
N GLY A 110 -1.73 -9.62 17.11
CA GLY A 110 -3.16 -9.42 17.00
C GLY A 110 -3.80 -8.54 18.06
N ASP A 111 -3.18 -8.40 19.24
CA ASP A 111 -3.73 -7.59 20.34
C ASP A 111 -3.04 -6.21 20.39
N THR A 112 -3.69 -5.20 19.82
CA THR A 112 -3.16 -3.83 19.75
C THR A 112 -4.25 -2.81 19.42
N GLY A 113 -3.96 -1.53 19.70
CA GLY A 113 -4.79 -0.40 19.31
C GLY A 113 -4.78 -0.11 17.81
N ARG A 114 -5.38 1.02 17.41
CA ARG A 114 -5.39 1.52 16.04
C ARG A 114 -5.14 3.03 16.07
N PHE A 115 -4.51 3.55 15.01
CA PHE A 115 -4.45 4.99 14.78
C PHE A 115 -5.35 5.34 13.60
N GLY A 116 -5.86 6.57 13.60
CA GLY A 116 -6.66 7.13 12.51
C GLY A 116 -5.81 7.95 11.56
N ALA A 117 -6.20 7.99 10.29
CA ALA A 117 -5.74 8.96 9.32
C ALA A 117 -6.95 9.77 8.84
N GLY A 118 -6.81 11.09 8.77
CA GLY A 118 -7.88 12.00 8.38
C GLY A 118 -7.36 13.13 7.51
N ILE A 119 -8.18 13.57 6.58
CA ILE A 119 -7.96 14.74 5.74
C ILE A 119 -9.27 15.53 5.69
N ALA A 120 -9.19 16.85 5.83
CA ALA A 120 -10.34 17.74 5.84
C ALA A 120 -9.99 19.04 5.15
N LEU A 121 -11.01 19.67 4.54
CA LEU A 121 -10.95 21.06 4.13
C LEU A 121 -11.39 21.90 5.32
N TYR A 122 -10.67 22.98 5.58
CA TYR A 122 -10.98 23.96 6.61
C TYR A 122 -11.66 25.18 6.00
#